data_AF-A0A4D4KQT9-F1
#
_entry.id   AF-A0A4D4KQT9-F1
#
_cell.length_a   1.000
_cell.length_b   1.000
_cell.length_c   1.000
_cell.angle_alpha   90.00
_cell.angle_beta   90.00
_cell.angle_gamma   90.00
#
_symmetry.space_group_name_H-M   'P 1'
#
loop_
_entity.id
_entity.type
_entity.pdbx_description
1 polymer ?
#
loop_
_entity_poly.entity_id
_entity_poly.type
_entity_poly.pdbx_seq_one_letter_code
_entity_poly.pdbx_strand_id
1 'polypeptide(L)'
;MTNDYEPTGDRDRPPTMDRMAYVLQLWDIATDHPRDEGHYLDLAAQLLALDDADDAEADIEAPVYQHCLFPTCFLEVDVATRLDGNQAHQAPQPGVDWRKIRPPVATGYVCPEHAPIVQEHAPRWAERTEQGAVLACACGWISPTARWPRYAAAAWQNHLLETGETA
;
A
#
# COMPACT_ATOMS: atom_id res chain seq x y z
N MET A 1 -17.89 0.15 -35.79
CA MET A 1 -17.83 0.49 -34.35
C MET A 1 -16.40 0.27 -33.91
N THR A 2 -15.58 1.32 -34.00
CA THR A 2 -14.21 1.37 -33.50
C THR A 2 -14.19 2.52 -32.49
N ASN A 3 -13.73 2.22 -31.28
CA ASN A 3 -13.69 3.13 -30.15
C ASN A 3 -12.23 3.56 -30.02
N ASP A 4 -11.88 4.70 -30.63
CA ASP A 4 -10.53 5.25 -30.59
C ASP A 4 -10.43 6.18 -29.37
N TYR A 5 -9.87 5.67 -28.28
CA TYR A 5 -9.52 6.44 -27.10
C TYR A 5 -8.02 6.76 -27.14
N GLU A 6 -7.68 8.03 -27.43
CA GLU A 6 -6.33 8.56 -27.25
C GLU A 6 -6.26 9.35 -25.93
N PRO A 7 -5.37 8.99 -24.98
CA PRO A 7 -5.19 9.76 -23.76
C PRO A 7 -4.25 10.94 -24.03
N THR A 8 -4.79 12.12 -24.36
CA THR A 8 -4.00 13.35 -24.37
C THR A 8 -3.77 13.80 -22.93
N GLY A 9 -2.51 13.70 -22.49
CA GLY A 9 -2.09 14.16 -21.18
C GLY A 9 -2.24 15.66 -21.01
N ASP A 10 -2.85 16.08 -19.91
CA ASP A 10 -2.41 17.15 -19.01
C ASP A 10 -3.38 17.14 -17.83
N ARG A 11 -3.01 16.51 -16.71
CA ARG A 11 -3.82 16.55 -15.49
C ARG A 11 -3.63 17.91 -14.84
N ASP A 12 -4.55 18.82 -15.15
CA ASP A 12 -5.06 19.89 -14.28
C ASP A 12 -4.05 20.45 -13.26
N ARG A 13 -3.03 21.17 -13.74
CA ARG A 13 -2.43 22.23 -12.91
C ARG A 13 -3.12 23.55 -13.26
N PRO A 14 -3.97 24.11 -12.38
CA PRO A 14 -4.51 25.43 -12.61
C PRO A 14 -3.35 26.44 -12.72
N PRO A 15 -3.41 27.40 -13.66
CA PRO A 15 -2.35 28.38 -13.86
C PRO A 15 -2.08 29.16 -12.57
N THR A 16 -0.80 29.43 -12.29
CA THR A 16 -0.32 30.11 -11.07
C THR A 16 -0.94 31.49 -10.80
N MET A 17 -1.63 32.07 -11.78
CA MET A 17 -2.32 33.36 -11.65
C MET A 17 -3.59 33.34 -10.80
N ASP A 18 -4.08 32.17 -10.35
CA ASP A 18 -5.37 32.12 -9.64
C ASP A 18 -5.32 31.55 -8.21
N ARG A 19 -4.12 31.35 -7.65
CA ARG A 19 -3.99 30.85 -6.27
C ARG A 19 -4.48 31.87 -5.23
N MET A 20 -4.27 33.16 -5.48
CA MET A 20 -4.73 34.20 -4.55
C MET A 20 -6.24 34.36 -4.61
N ALA A 21 -6.84 34.29 -5.81
CA ALA A 21 -8.30 34.30 -5.95
C ALA A 21 -8.93 33.07 -5.29
N TYR A 22 -8.31 31.90 -5.43
CA TYR A 22 -8.76 30.68 -4.76
C TYR A 22 -8.64 30.77 -3.23
N VAL A 23 -7.56 31.34 -2.70
CA VAL A 23 -7.40 31.57 -1.26
C VAL A 23 -8.44 32.56 -0.74
N LEU A 24 -8.71 33.64 -1.47
CA LEU A 24 -9.75 34.61 -1.10
C LEU A 24 -11.16 34.00 -1.18
N GLN A 25 -11.42 33.16 -2.18
CA GLN A 25 -12.68 32.42 -2.30
C GLN A 25 -12.86 31.41 -1.15
N LEU A 26 -11.81 30.69 -0.77
CA LEU A 26 -11.83 29.80 0.39
C LEU A 26 -12.01 30.57 1.70
N TRP A 27 -11.40 31.75 1.81
CA TRP A 27 -11.57 32.63 2.96
C TRP A 27 -13.01 33.13 3.06
N ASP A 28 -13.62 33.56 1.96
CA ASP A 28 -15.02 34.00 1.91
C ASP A 28 -15.95 32.84 2.30
N ILE A 29 -15.75 31.65 1.74
CA ILE A 29 -16.52 30.45 2.07
C ILE A 29 -16.38 30.09 3.55
N ALA A 30 -15.17 30.19 4.12
CA ALA A 30 -14.93 29.92 5.54
C ALA A 30 -15.55 30.99 6.45
N THR A 31 -15.60 32.24 6.00
CA THR A 31 -16.14 33.38 6.76
C THR A 31 -17.67 33.41 6.74
N ASP A 32 -18.27 32.97 5.63
CA ASP A 32 -19.73 32.82 5.46
C ASP A 32 -20.23 31.42 5.87
N HIS A 33 -19.34 30.54 6.36
CA HIS A 33 -19.73 29.22 6.82
C HIS A 33 -20.55 29.37 8.12
N PRO A 34 -21.80 28.87 8.17
CA PRO A 34 -22.70 29.07 9.32
C PRO A 34 -22.29 28.30 10.58
N ARG A 35 -21.10 27.68 10.57
CA ARG A 35 -20.58 26.90 11.70
C ARG A 35 -19.62 27.78 12.48
N ASP A 36 -20.11 28.29 13.59
CA ASP A 36 -19.28 28.92 14.61
C ASP A 36 -18.44 27.86 15.36
N GLU A 37 -17.58 28.33 16.26
CA GLU A 37 -16.75 27.48 17.12
C GLU A 37 -17.59 26.42 17.88
N GLY A 38 -18.82 26.77 18.27
CA GLY A 38 -19.77 25.86 18.92
C GLY A 38 -20.14 24.66 18.04
N HIS A 39 -20.39 24.88 16.75
CA HIS A 39 -20.67 23.79 15.82
C HIS A 39 -19.48 22.82 15.64
N TYR A 40 -18.24 23.32 15.70
CA TYR A 40 -17.06 22.46 15.62
C TYR A 40 -16.84 21.68 16.92
N LEU A 41 -17.13 22.27 18.07
CA LEU A 41 -17.09 21.59 19.37
C LEU A 41 -18.16 20.50 19.47
N ASP A 42 -19.38 20.79 19.01
CA ASP A 42 -20.46 19.80 18.96
C ASP A 42 -20.15 18.65 18.00
N LEU A 43 -19.53 18.94 16.84
CA LEU A 43 -19.08 17.91 15.91
C LEU A 43 -17.94 17.07 16.53
N ALA A 44 -16.98 17.70 17.20
CA ALA A 44 -15.90 16.98 17.89
C ALA A 44 -16.44 16.07 19.00
N ALA A 45 -17.42 16.55 19.78
CA ALA A 45 -18.08 15.75 20.81
C ALA A 45 -18.87 14.58 20.22
N GLN A 46 -19.56 14.78 19.09
CA GLN A 46 -20.26 13.71 18.38
C GLN A 46 -19.30 12.66 17.82
N LEU A 47 -18.14 13.07 17.29
CA LEU A 47 -17.11 12.15 16.80
C LEU A 47 -16.48 11.35 17.93
N LEU A 48 -16.20 11.98 19.08
CA LEU A 48 -15.69 11.29 20.27
C LEU A 48 -16.73 10.29 20.84
N ALA A 49 -18.00 10.66 20.87
CA ALA A 49 -19.06 9.76 21.33
C ALA A 49 -19.34 8.58 20.38
N LEU A 50 -18.99 8.71 19.10
CA LEU A 50 -19.03 7.60 18.14
C LEU A 50 -17.84 6.64 18.37
N ASP A 51 -16.66 7.16 18.70
CA ASP A 51 -15.48 6.36 19.08
C ASP A 51 -15.77 5.51 20.33
N ASP A 52 -16.37 6.12 21.36
CA ASP A 52 -16.75 5.42 22.60
C ASP A 52 -17.89 4.40 22.40
N ALA A 53 -18.71 4.54 21.34
CA ALA A 53 -19.79 3.61 21.03
C ALA A 53 -19.31 2.38 20.24
N ASP A 54 -18.27 2.52 19.42
CA ASP A 54 -17.64 1.41 18.70
C ASP A 54 -16.84 0.48 19.65
N ASP A 55 -16.36 0.99 20.77
CA ASP A 55 -15.62 0.21 21.79
C ASP A 55 -16.51 -0.79 22.57
N ALA A 56 -17.85 -0.67 22.52
CA ALA A 56 -18.76 -1.54 23.26
C ALA A 56 -19.17 -2.83 22.51
N GLU A 57 -18.88 -2.96 21.21
CA GLU A 57 -19.19 -4.16 20.40
C GLU A 57 -17.96 -4.88 19.81
N ALA A 58 -16.73 -4.43 20.08
CA ALA A 58 -15.53 -4.89 19.37
C ALA A 58 -14.58 -5.80 20.17
N ASP A 59 -15.08 -6.90 20.75
CA ASP A 59 -14.22 -8.02 21.20
C ASP A 59 -14.00 -9.08 20.08
N ILE A 60 -14.37 -8.75 18.84
CA ILE A 60 -13.96 -9.51 17.66
C ILE A 60 -12.78 -8.76 17.06
N GLU A 61 -11.55 -9.23 17.32
CA GLU A 61 -10.35 -8.74 16.64
C GLU A 61 -10.64 -8.74 15.13
N ALA A 62 -10.72 -7.53 14.56
CA ALA A 62 -10.96 -7.38 13.13
C ALA A 62 -9.83 -8.10 12.37
N PRO A 63 -10.16 -8.88 11.31
CA PRO A 63 -9.15 -9.58 10.55
C PRO A 63 -8.13 -8.60 9.96
N VAL A 64 -6.85 -8.93 10.10
CA VAL A 64 -5.75 -8.10 9.57
C VAL A 64 -5.31 -8.71 8.25
N TYR A 65 -5.98 -8.32 7.17
CA TYR A 65 -5.67 -8.81 5.83
C TYR A 65 -4.36 -8.20 5.29
N GLN A 66 -3.51 -9.04 4.72
CA GLN A 66 -2.36 -8.63 3.91
C GLN A 66 -2.43 -9.28 2.54
N HIS A 67 -2.17 -8.49 1.49
CA HIS A 67 -2.03 -9.00 0.13
C HIS A 67 -0.72 -9.77 -0.05
N CYS A 68 -0.71 -10.63 -1.06
CA CYS A 68 0.51 -11.23 -1.58
C CYS A 68 1.56 -10.18 -1.95
N LEU A 69 2.82 -10.42 -1.58
CA LEU A 69 3.94 -9.53 -1.89
C LEU A 69 4.26 -9.48 -3.38
N PHE A 70 3.87 -10.51 -4.16
CA PHE A 70 4.06 -10.53 -5.60
C PHE A 70 3.18 -9.46 -6.25
N PRO A 71 3.73 -8.56 -7.08
CA PRO A 71 2.94 -7.49 -7.67
C PRO A 71 1.84 -8.07 -8.56
N THR A 72 0.70 -7.39 -8.66
CA THR A 72 -0.52 -7.83 -9.38
C THR A 72 -1.27 -9.04 -8.80
N CYS A 73 -0.75 -9.71 -7.77
CA CYS A 73 -1.50 -10.72 -7.05
C CYS A 73 -2.43 -10.10 -6.00
N PHE A 74 -3.74 -10.33 -6.13
CA PHE A 74 -4.77 -9.80 -5.22
C PHE A 74 -5.23 -10.80 -4.16
N LEU A 75 -4.58 -11.95 -4.05
CA LEU A 75 -4.88 -12.88 -2.97
C LEU A 75 -4.52 -12.24 -1.63
N GLU A 76 -5.34 -12.52 -0.62
CA GLU A 76 -5.22 -11.97 0.74
C GLU A 76 -5.02 -13.11 1.75
N VAL A 77 -4.29 -12.80 2.82
CA VAL A 77 -4.16 -13.65 4.00
C VAL A 77 -4.52 -12.85 5.23
N ASP A 78 -5.38 -13.41 6.08
CA ASP A 78 -5.59 -12.87 7.43
C ASP A 78 -4.38 -13.25 8.31
N VAL A 79 -3.61 -12.23 8.69
CA VAL A 79 -2.36 -12.38 9.43
C VAL A 79 -2.62 -12.58 10.92
N ALA A 80 -3.69 -11.99 11.47
CA ALA A 80 -4.04 -12.13 12.88
C ALA A 80 -4.31 -13.59 13.19
N THR A 81 -5.23 -14.19 12.44
CA THR A 81 -5.59 -15.59 12.66
C THR A 81 -4.45 -16.58 12.38
N ARG A 82 -3.50 -16.23 11.49
CA ARG A 82 -2.33 -17.09 11.20
C ARG A 82 -1.29 -17.07 12.34
N LEU A 83 -1.15 -15.97 13.08
CA LEU A 83 -0.15 -15.86 14.15
C LEU A 83 -0.57 -16.64 15.41
N ASP A 84 -1.87 -16.78 15.67
CA ASP A 84 -2.39 -17.40 16.89
C ASP A 84 -2.58 -18.91 16.81
N GLY A 85 -2.26 -19.54 15.67
CA GLY A 85 -2.47 -20.97 15.47
C GLY A 85 -3.95 -21.38 15.45
N ASN A 86 -4.88 -20.42 15.50
CA ASN A 86 -6.30 -20.62 15.40
C ASN A 86 -6.72 -20.76 13.93
N GLN A 87 -7.54 -21.76 13.63
CA GLN A 87 -8.14 -21.91 12.30
C GLN A 87 -9.29 -20.90 12.14
N ALA A 88 -8.99 -19.78 11.47
CA ALA A 88 -9.85 -18.79 10.81
C ALA A 88 -11.31 -18.60 11.28
N HIS A 89 -11.65 -17.38 11.71
CA HIS A 89 -12.95 -16.80 11.36
C HIS A 89 -12.91 -16.41 9.87
N GLN A 90 -13.46 -17.30 9.04
CA GLN A 90 -13.54 -17.23 7.56
C GLN A 90 -12.18 -17.21 6.83
N ALA A 91 -11.69 -18.41 6.53
CA ALA A 91 -10.41 -18.65 5.90
C ALA A 91 -10.30 -18.06 4.48
N PRO A 92 -9.15 -17.45 4.11
CA PRO A 92 -8.65 -17.63 2.75
C PRO A 92 -8.38 -19.12 2.58
N GLN A 93 -8.96 -19.75 1.54
CA GLN A 93 -9.09 -21.20 1.32
C GLN A 93 -8.21 -22.10 2.24
N PRO A 94 -8.80 -22.95 3.09
CA PRO A 94 -8.01 -23.86 3.93
C PRO A 94 -7.06 -24.70 3.06
N GLY A 95 -5.76 -24.67 3.35
CA GLY A 95 -4.72 -25.43 2.63
C GLY A 95 -3.76 -24.59 1.77
N VAL A 96 -3.85 -23.27 1.80
CA VAL A 96 -2.92 -22.40 1.05
C VAL A 96 -1.66 -22.12 1.89
N ASP A 97 -0.54 -22.77 1.56
CA ASP A 97 0.79 -22.65 2.20
C ASP A 97 1.45 -21.27 1.97
N TRP A 98 0.82 -20.20 2.45
CA TRP A 98 1.43 -18.87 2.41
C TRP A 98 2.79 -18.86 3.12
N ARG A 99 3.80 -18.21 2.53
CA ARG A 99 5.14 -18.11 3.12
C ARG A 99 5.43 -16.68 3.55
N LYS A 100 5.92 -16.53 4.78
CA LYS A 100 6.45 -15.24 5.25
C LYS A 100 7.85 -15.07 4.68
N ILE A 101 8.07 -14.01 3.90
CA ILE A 101 9.38 -13.69 3.33
C ILE A 101 9.86 -12.38 3.95
N ARG A 102 11.15 -12.32 4.27
CA ARG A 102 11.83 -11.16 4.86
C ARG A 102 13.02 -10.73 4.00
N PRO A 103 12.82 -10.33 2.73
CA PRO A 103 13.90 -9.78 1.95
C PRO A 103 14.39 -8.45 2.57
N PRO A 104 15.58 -7.97 2.19
CA PRO A 104 16.19 -6.80 2.82
C PRO A 104 15.41 -5.48 2.65
N VAL A 105 14.50 -5.42 1.68
CA VAL A 105 13.75 -4.21 1.30
C VAL A 105 12.24 -4.32 1.43
N ALA A 106 11.72 -5.52 1.70
CA ALA A 106 10.29 -5.75 1.87
C ALA A 106 10.08 -6.84 2.92
N THR A 107 8.94 -6.85 3.58
CA THR A 107 8.56 -7.97 4.45
C THR A 107 7.07 -8.17 4.27
N GLY A 108 6.66 -9.43 4.10
CA GLY A 108 5.27 -9.74 3.84
C GLY A 108 5.03 -11.24 3.67
N TYR A 109 3.84 -11.57 3.20
CA TYR A 109 3.44 -12.95 2.88
C TYR A 109 3.31 -13.13 1.38
N VAL A 110 3.61 -14.34 0.90
CA VAL A 110 3.50 -14.73 -0.50
C VAL A 110 2.63 -15.97 -0.59
N CYS A 111 1.68 -15.98 -1.53
CA CYS A 111 0.82 -17.14 -1.76
C CYS A 111 1.64 -18.32 -2.37
N PRO A 112 1.15 -19.57 -2.29
CA PRO A 112 1.85 -20.74 -2.82
C PRO A 112 2.22 -20.65 -4.29
N GLU A 113 1.38 -20.01 -5.10
CA GLU A 113 1.61 -19.81 -6.53
C GLU A 113 2.84 -18.96 -6.80
N HIS A 114 3.01 -17.84 -6.07
CA HIS A 114 4.11 -16.92 -6.25
C HIS A 114 5.32 -17.22 -5.34
N ALA A 115 5.19 -18.14 -4.39
CA ALA A 115 6.26 -18.48 -3.47
C ALA A 115 7.54 -18.96 -4.19
N PRO A 116 7.49 -19.80 -5.24
CA PRO A 116 8.68 -20.22 -5.98
C PRO A 116 9.43 -19.03 -6.60
N ILE A 117 8.73 -18.19 -7.36
CA ILE A 117 9.37 -17.07 -8.09
C ILE A 117 9.93 -16.01 -7.13
N VAL A 118 9.20 -15.66 -6.07
CA VAL A 118 9.68 -14.69 -5.08
C VAL A 118 10.89 -15.24 -4.30
N GLN A 119 10.94 -16.55 -4.07
CA GLN A 119 12.07 -17.20 -3.41
C GLN A 119 13.30 -17.27 -4.32
N GLU A 120 13.13 -17.65 -5.58
CA GLU A 120 14.22 -17.72 -6.57
C GLU A 120 14.81 -16.33 -6.86
N HIS A 121 13.94 -15.31 -6.87
CA HIS A 121 14.32 -13.92 -7.10
C HIS A 121 14.39 -13.08 -5.82
N ALA A 122 14.70 -13.70 -4.69
CA ALA A 122 14.90 -12.98 -3.43
C ALA A 122 16.12 -12.03 -3.56
N PRO A 123 15.95 -10.72 -3.30
CA PRO A 123 17.02 -9.76 -3.48
C PRO A 123 17.98 -9.82 -2.29
N ARG A 124 19.26 -9.51 -2.55
CA ARG A 124 20.29 -9.30 -1.54
C ARG A 124 20.90 -7.92 -1.71
N TRP A 125 21.46 -7.36 -0.64
CA TRP A 125 22.27 -6.15 -0.75
C TRP A 125 23.53 -6.46 -1.57
N ALA A 126 23.72 -5.73 -2.67
CA ALA A 126 24.98 -5.70 -3.40
C ALA A 126 25.87 -4.58 -2.85
N GLU A 127 25.28 -3.40 -2.62
CA GLU A 127 25.96 -2.25 -2.05
C GLU A 127 25.00 -1.47 -1.14
N ARG A 128 25.53 -0.89 -0.06
CA ARG A 128 24.80 0.00 0.83
C ARG A 128 25.74 1.10 1.34
N THR A 129 25.52 2.32 0.86
CA THR A 129 26.28 3.52 1.24
C THR A 129 25.34 4.63 1.70
N GLU A 130 25.90 5.75 2.15
CA GLU A 130 25.13 6.95 2.45
C GLU A 130 24.45 7.54 1.20
N GLN A 131 24.98 7.25 0.02
CA GLN A 131 24.47 7.78 -1.26
C GLN A 131 23.30 6.94 -1.79
N GLY A 132 23.15 5.70 -1.33
CA GLY A 132 22.02 4.85 -1.64
C GLY A 132 22.33 3.37 -1.47
N ALA A 133 21.43 2.53 -1.97
CA ALA A 133 21.56 1.10 -1.90
C ALA A 133 21.25 0.45 -3.24
N VAL A 134 21.97 -0.65 -3.50
CA VAL A 134 21.86 -1.46 -4.72
C VAL A 134 21.49 -2.88 -4.30
N LEU A 135 20.48 -3.43 -4.96
CA LEU A 135 20.08 -4.82 -4.82
C LEU A 135 20.66 -5.65 -5.95
N ALA A 136 20.97 -6.90 -5.65
CA ALA A 136 21.23 -7.93 -6.64
C ALA A 136 20.29 -9.12 -6.44
N CYS A 137 19.99 -9.81 -7.54
CA CYS A 137 19.25 -11.06 -7.55
C CYS A 137 20.18 -12.23 -7.92
N ALA A 138 19.82 -13.46 -7.55
CA ALA A 138 20.56 -14.67 -7.93
C ALA A 138 20.64 -14.87 -9.45
N CYS A 139 19.62 -14.42 -10.20
CA CYS A 139 19.59 -14.47 -11.66
C CYS A 139 20.52 -13.47 -12.36
N GLY A 140 21.28 -12.66 -11.63
CA GLY A 140 22.20 -11.67 -12.18
C GLY A 140 21.61 -10.27 -12.38
N TRP A 141 20.32 -10.06 -12.10
CA TRP A 141 19.73 -8.72 -12.09
C TRP A 141 20.36 -7.85 -11.00
N ILE A 142 20.57 -6.57 -11.33
CA ILE A 142 21.09 -5.53 -10.43
C ILE A 142 20.17 -4.32 -10.53
N SER A 143 19.73 -3.80 -9.38
CA SER A 143 18.86 -2.62 -9.34
C SER A 143 19.64 -1.34 -9.68
N PRO A 144 18.97 -0.30 -10.18
CA PRO A 144 19.50 1.06 -10.07
C PRO A 144 19.80 1.42 -8.62
N THR A 145 20.75 2.33 -8.39
CA THR A 145 21.03 2.87 -7.05
C THR A 145 19.82 3.65 -6.54
N ALA A 146 19.23 3.18 -5.45
CA ALA A 146 18.07 3.78 -4.84
C ALA A 146 18.45 4.42 -3.50
N ARG A 147 18.19 5.72 -3.35
CA ARG A 147 18.46 6.43 -2.09
C ARG A 147 17.56 5.98 -0.94
N TRP A 148 16.32 5.55 -1.23
CA TRP A 148 15.34 5.19 -0.22
C TRP A 148 14.92 3.72 -0.33
N PRO A 149 14.75 2.99 0.79
CA PRO A 149 14.39 1.57 0.79
C PRO A 149 13.14 1.24 -0.04
N ARG A 150 12.12 2.12 -0.02
CA ARG A 150 10.89 1.93 -0.81
C ARG A 150 11.12 1.90 -2.32
N TYR A 151 12.10 2.65 -2.84
CA TYR A 151 12.42 2.63 -4.28
C TYR A 151 13.20 1.36 -4.64
N ALA A 152 14.05 0.86 -3.74
CA ALA A 152 14.71 -0.42 -3.92
C ALA A 152 13.69 -1.58 -3.91
N ALA A 153 12.68 -1.51 -3.03
CA ALA A 153 11.56 -2.46 -3.01
C ALA A 153 10.76 -2.42 -4.32
N ALA A 154 10.41 -1.23 -4.81
CA ALA A 154 9.69 -1.07 -6.08
C ALA A 154 10.51 -1.58 -7.28
N ALA A 155 11.82 -1.31 -7.32
CA ALA A 155 12.70 -1.83 -8.37
C ALA A 155 12.74 -3.36 -8.38
N TRP A 156 12.80 -3.98 -7.19
CA TRP A 156 12.73 -5.42 -7.06
C TRP A 156 11.36 -5.99 -7.45
N GLN A 157 10.27 -5.33 -7.08
CA GLN A 157 8.92 -5.73 -7.50
C GLN A 157 8.75 -5.66 -9.03
N ASN A 158 9.26 -4.63 -9.69
CA ASN A 158 9.26 -4.57 -11.15
C ASN A 158 10.09 -5.71 -11.76
N HIS A 159 11.24 -6.03 -11.18
CA HIS A 159 12.02 -7.21 -11.59
C HIS A 159 11.22 -8.51 -11.47
N LEU A 160 10.47 -8.70 -10.38
CA LEU A 160 9.59 -9.88 -10.23
C LEU A 160 8.55 -9.97 -11.35
N LEU A 161 7.95 -8.85 -11.75
CA LEU A 161 7.00 -8.80 -12.87
C LEU A 161 7.66 -9.21 -14.18
N GLU A 162 8.81 -8.61 -14.51
CA GLU A 162 9.55 -8.91 -15.73
C GLU A 162 9.95 -10.39 -15.82
N THR A 163 10.28 -11.03 -14.68
CA THR A 163 10.58 -12.47 -14.65
C THR A 163 9.33 -13.35 -14.67
N GLY A 164 8.25 -12.93 -14.02
CA GLY A 164 7.02 -13.72 -13.89
C GLY A 164 6.18 -13.78 -15.16
N GLU A 165 6.30 -12.78 -16.05
CA GLU A 165 5.66 -12.80 -17.37
C GLU A 165 6.32 -13.78 -18.36
N THR A 166 7.50 -14.32 -18.02
CA THR A 166 8.29 -15.20 -18.89
C THR A 166 8.30 -16.67 -18.47
N ALA A 167 7.63 -17.01 -17.36
CA ALA A 167 7.49 -18.37 -16.82
C ALA A 167 6.16 -19.01 -17.22
#